data_AF-A0A1C2J2C9-F1
#
_entry.id   AF-A0A1C2J2C9-F1
#
_cell.length_a   1.000
_cell.length_b   1.000
_cell.length_c   1.000
_cell.angle_alpha   90.00
_cell.angle_beta   90.00
_cell.angle_gamma   90.00
#
_symmetry.space_group_name_H-M   'P 1'
#
loop_
_entity.id
_entity.type
_entity.pdbx_description
1 polymer ?
#
loop_
_entity_poly.entity_id
_entity_poly.type
_entity_poly.pdbx_seq_one_letter_code
_entity_poly.pdbx_strand_id
1 'polypeptide(L)'
;MTTKTYLPVRLFMDKFLWAVRIVHQGDHYGRNLCLVHGRTEPMVEFYDTRYLFSDLGQFVSRYNLSTLLDNHPFGHGLCLDGGVPDWTLTDACFGKVQGWLKNLDLMPEKELDHV
;
A
#
# COMPACT_ATOMS: atom_id res chain seq x y z
N MET A 1 17.79 13.10 -17.65
CA MET A 1 18.18 12.13 -16.60
C MET A 1 16.89 11.50 -16.11
N THR A 2 16.66 10.23 -16.40
CA THR A 2 15.40 9.54 -16.03
C THR A 2 15.59 8.98 -14.63
N THR A 3 15.09 9.69 -13.61
CA THR A 3 15.04 9.18 -12.25
C THR A 3 14.20 7.92 -12.27
N LYS A 4 14.77 6.76 -11.90
CA LYS A 4 13.98 5.54 -11.65
C LYS A 4 13.06 5.85 -10.48
N THR A 5 11.79 6.07 -10.75
CA THR A 5 10.75 6.14 -9.72
C THR A 5 10.60 4.72 -9.15
N TYR A 6 11.21 4.48 -8.00
CA TYR A 6 10.95 3.25 -7.25
C TYR A 6 9.50 3.30 -6.79
N LEU A 7 8.65 2.44 -7.36
CA LEU A 7 7.31 2.25 -6.81
C LEU A 7 7.48 1.59 -5.44
N PRO A 8 7.03 2.22 -4.34
CA PRO A 8 7.13 1.64 -3.00
C PRO A 8 6.12 0.50 -2.86
N VAL A 9 6.49 -0.66 -3.41
CA VAL A 9 5.69 -1.89 -3.40
C VAL A 9 6.39 -2.89 -2.51
N ARG A 10 5.62 -3.56 -1.65
CA ARG A 10 6.09 -4.70 -0.88
C ARG A 10 5.11 -5.86 -0.98
N LEU A 11 5.66 -7.06 -1.01
CA LEU A 11 4.90 -8.29 -1.03
C LEU A 11 4.69 -8.81 0.39
N PHE A 12 3.48 -9.27 0.69
CA PHE A 12 3.12 -9.85 1.98
C PHE A 12 2.43 -11.19 1.76
N MET A 13 2.96 -12.24 2.39
CA MET A 13 2.33 -13.55 2.36
C MET A 13 1.24 -13.64 3.44
N ASP A 14 0.05 -14.05 3.01
CA ASP A 14 -1.09 -14.43 3.85
C ASP A 14 -1.61 -15.81 3.41
N LYS A 15 -2.94 -15.97 3.18
CA LYS A 15 -3.54 -17.10 2.44
C LYS A 15 -2.97 -17.24 1.03
N PHE A 16 -2.55 -16.12 0.45
CA PHE A 16 -1.85 -15.99 -0.82
C PHE A 16 -1.02 -14.71 -0.76
N LEU A 17 -0.25 -14.45 -1.82
CA LEU A 17 0.62 -13.30 -1.89
C LEU A 17 -0.18 -12.03 -2.23
N TRP A 18 0.03 -10.99 -1.44
CA TRP A 18 -0.50 -9.65 -1.67
C TRP A 18 0.62 -8.74 -2.15
N ALA A 19 0.38 -7.97 -3.20
CA ALA A 19 1.20 -6.79 -3.49
C ALA A 19 0.53 -5.57 -2.85
N VAL A 20 1.30 -4.85 -2.04
CA VAL A 20 0.84 -3.64 -1.35
C VAL A 20 1.71 -2.48 -1.82
N ARG A 21 1.08 -1.47 -2.39
CA ARG A 21 1.73 -0.31 -3.00
C ARG A 21 1.38 0.96 -2.26
N ILE A 22 2.35 1.82 -2.02
CA ILE A 22 2.08 3.20 -1.61
C ILE A 22 2.04 4.11 -2.84
N VAL A 23 1.10 5.04 -2.83
CA VAL A 23 0.94 6.09 -3.84
C VAL A 23 1.19 7.43 -3.17
N HIS A 24 2.31 8.05 -3.50
CA HIS A 24 2.71 9.38 -3.03
C HIS A 24 2.10 10.50 -3.88
N GLN A 25 2.22 11.73 -3.39
CA GLN A 25 1.87 12.89 -4.18
C GLN A 25 2.66 12.90 -5.49
N GLY A 26 1.97 13.16 -6.60
CA GLY A 26 2.54 13.12 -7.95
C GLY A 26 2.57 11.74 -8.58
N ASP A 27 2.39 10.66 -7.82
CA ASP A 27 2.35 9.32 -8.40
C ASP A 27 1.09 9.11 -9.24
N HIS A 28 1.28 8.36 -10.33
CA HIS A 28 0.18 7.91 -11.15
C HIS A 28 -0.50 6.66 -10.55
N TYR A 29 -1.83 6.58 -10.64
CA TYR A 29 -2.61 5.46 -10.12
C TYR A 29 -3.88 5.22 -10.94
N GLY A 30 -4.67 4.22 -10.52
CA GLY A 30 -5.91 3.84 -11.20
C GLY A 30 -5.65 3.02 -12.46
N ARG A 31 -6.73 2.73 -13.20
CA ARG A 31 -6.66 1.91 -14.42
C ARG A 31 -5.71 2.54 -15.43
N ASN A 32 -4.70 1.79 -15.87
CA ASN A 32 -3.68 2.25 -16.80
C ASN A 32 -2.92 3.51 -16.33
N LEU A 33 -2.78 3.71 -15.01
CA LEU A 33 -2.04 4.84 -14.43
C LEU A 33 -2.56 6.22 -14.91
N CYS A 34 -3.87 6.32 -15.22
CA CYS A 34 -4.45 7.51 -15.83
C CYS A 34 -4.74 8.67 -14.86
N LEU A 35 -4.71 8.41 -13.55
CA LEU A 35 -4.94 9.41 -12.51
C LEU A 35 -3.61 9.82 -11.87
N VAL A 36 -3.52 11.06 -11.41
CA VAL A 36 -2.36 11.58 -10.64
C VAL A 36 -2.81 11.90 -9.22
N HIS A 37 -2.07 11.45 -8.22
CA HIS A 37 -2.39 11.74 -6.83
C HIS A 37 -1.94 13.13 -6.43
N GLY A 38 -2.88 14.07 -6.28
CA GLY A 38 -2.55 15.48 -6.01
C GLY A 38 -2.32 15.82 -4.53
N ARG A 39 -2.63 14.93 -3.59
CA ARG A 39 -2.60 15.22 -2.14
C ARG A 39 -1.29 14.76 -1.51
N THR A 40 -0.86 15.45 -0.47
CA THR A 40 0.33 15.12 0.33
C THR A 40 0.17 13.82 1.10
N GLU A 41 -1.04 13.55 1.62
CA GLU A 41 -1.34 12.31 2.32
C GLU A 41 -1.24 11.11 1.35
N PRO A 42 -0.37 10.12 1.61
CA PRO A 42 -0.26 8.94 0.76
C PRO A 42 -1.49 8.04 0.85
N MET A 43 -1.69 7.25 -0.19
CA MET A 43 -2.67 6.16 -0.17
C MET A 43 -1.97 4.81 -0.32
N VAL A 44 -2.64 3.75 0.11
CA VAL A 44 -2.15 2.37 0.05
C VAL A 44 -3.12 1.56 -0.81
N GLU A 45 -2.60 0.94 -1.86
CA GLU A 45 -3.33 0.06 -2.78
C GLU A 45 -2.99 -1.41 -2.49
N PHE A 46 -4.00 -2.27 -2.50
CA PHE A 46 -3.88 -3.71 -2.27
C PHE A 46 -4.22 -4.48 -3.55
N TYR A 47 -3.36 -5.44 -3.91
CA TYR A 47 -3.50 -6.24 -5.10
C TYR A 47 -3.41 -7.74 -4.81
N ASP A 48 -4.34 -8.49 -5.38
CA ASP A 48 -4.34 -9.95 -5.39
C ASP A 48 -3.47 -10.45 -6.54
N THR A 49 -2.31 -11.05 -6.22
CA THR A 49 -1.33 -11.46 -7.23
C THR A 49 -1.72 -12.73 -7.98
N ARG A 50 -2.84 -13.39 -7.64
CA ARG A 50 -3.32 -14.59 -8.34
C ARG A 50 -3.85 -14.26 -9.73
N TYR A 51 -4.21 -13.00 -9.98
CA TYR A 51 -4.85 -12.54 -11.21
C TYR A 51 -3.97 -11.54 -11.97
N LEU A 52 -3.55 -11.88 -13.19
CA LEU A 52 -2.57 -11.12 -13.97
C LEU A 52 -3.19 -9.98 -14.79
N PHE A 53 -3.92 -9.06 -14.16
CA PHE A 53 -4.48 -7.87 -14.82
C PHE A 53 -3.51 -6.68 -14.87
N SER A 54 -2.47 -6.71 -14.05
CA SER A 54 -1.36 -5.74 -14.05
C SER A 54 -0.10 -6.41 -13.51
N ASP A 55 1.04 -5.71 -13.57
CA ASP A 55 2.31 -6.17 -12.98
C ASP A 55 2.21 -6.41 -11.45
N LEU A 56 1.21 -5.82 -10.79
CA LEU A 56 0.95 -5.99 -9.35
C LEU A 56 -0.17 -7.00 -9.06
N GLY A 57 -0.91 -7.43 -10.08
CA GLY A 57 -2.08 -8.31 -9.95
C GLY A 57 -3.42 -7.60 -10.15
N GLN A 58 -4.49 -8.16 -9.58
CA GLN A 58 -5.82 -7.55 -9.56
C GLN A 58 -5.89 -6.49 -8.46
N PHE A 59 -6.20 -5.25 -8.81
CA PHE A 59 -6.53 -4.22 -7.84
C PHE A 59 -7.79 -4.62 -7.04
N VAL A 60 -7.69 -4.62 -5.71
CA VAL A 60 -8.83 -4.95 -4.83
C VAL A 60 -9.39 -3.68 -4.22
N SER A 61 -8.59 -2.95 -3.45
CA SER A 61 -9.04 -1.71 -2.82
C SER A 61 -7.88 -0.78 -2.47
N ARG A 62 -8.25 0.43 -2.01
CA ARG A 62 -7.32 1.49 -1.65
C ARG A 62 -7.86 2.28 -0.46
N TYR A 63 -6.94 2.69 0.41
CA TYR A 63 -7.26 3.53 1.57
C TYR A 63 -6.25 4.66 1.71
N ASN A 64 -6.67 5.76 2.34
CA ASN A 64 -5.74 6.76 2.86
C ASN A 64 -4.86 6.11 3.94
N LEU A 65 -3.60 6.55 4.02
CA LEU A 65 -2.67 6.01 5.00
C LEU A 65 -3.18 6.16 6.45
N SER A 66 -3.76 7.32 6.79
CA SER A 66 -4.34 7.58 8.11
C SER A 66 -5.48 6.61 8.46
N THR A 67 -6.29 6.21 7.47
CA THR A 67 -7.37 5.24 7.70
C THR A 67 -6.83 3.89 8.17
N LEU A 68 -5.67 3.46 7.66
CA LEU A 68 -5.04 2.19 8.02
C LEU A 68 -4.24 2.25 9.31
N LEU A 69 -3.69 3.43 9.67
CA LEU A 69 -2.80 3.57 10.81
C LEU A 69 -3.48 4.15 12.06
N ASP A 70 -4.41 5.09 11.87
CA ASP A 70 -5.01 5.86 12.96
C ASP A 70 -6.42 5.35 13.28
N ASN A 71 -7.18 4.94 12.26
CA ASN A 71 -8.59 4.54 12.43
C ASN A 71 -8.79 3.03 12.50
N HIS A 72 -7.84 2.23 12.02
CA HIS A 72 -7.91 0.78 12.07
C HIS A 72 -7.09 0.24 13.24
N PRO A 73 -7.67 -0.59 14.12
CA PRO A 73 -6.94 -1.11 15.26
C PRO A 73 -5.74 -1.95 14.79
N PHE A 74 -4.61 -1.77 15.48
CA PHE A 74 -3.36 -2.43 15.11
C PHE A 74 -3.43 -3.94 15.32
N GLY A 75 -3.01 -4.71 14.32
CA GLY A 75 -2.97 -6.18 14.41
C GLY A 75 -4.32 -6.87 14.27
N HIS A 76 -5.36 -6.17 13.81
CA HIS A 76 -6.63 -6.76 13.40
C HIS A 76 -6.71 -6.87 11.88
N GLY A 77 -7.36 -7.89 11.35
CA GLY A 77 -7.49 -8.11 9.91
C GLY A 77 -8.25 -6.99 9.21
N LEU A 78 -8.03 -6.85 7.90
CA LEU A 78 -8.66 -5.82 7.08
C LEU A 78 -9.49 -6.47 5.98
N CYS A 79 -10.80 -6.23 6.01
CA CYS A 79 -11.70 -6.56 4.90
C CYS A 79 -11.48 -5.55 3.77
N LEU A 80 -10.99 -6.02 2.62
CA LEU A 80 -10.74 -5.19 1.44
C LEU A 80 -11.99 -5.09 0.55
N ASP A 81 -12.79 -6.16 0.50
CA ASP A 81 -14.05 -6.25 -0.21
C ASP A 81 -14.95 -7.31 0.44
N GLY A 82 -16.18 -6.93 0.82
CA GLY A 82 -17.13 -7.83 1.48
C GLY A 82 -17.83 -8.84 0.57
N GLY A 83 -17.70 -8.70 -0.75
CA GLY A 83 -18.29 -9.58 -1.75
C GLY A 83 -17.42 -10.79 -2.12
N VAL A 84 -16.13 -10.77 -1.77
CA VAL A 84 -15.18 -11.87 -2.04
C VAL A 84 -14.54 -12.32 -0.73
N PRO A 85 -14.87 -13.52 -0.19
CA PRO A 85 -14.36 -14.00 1.09
C PRO A 85 -12.82 -14.03 1.21
N ASP A 86 -12.13 -14.22 0.10
CA ASP A 86 -10.67 -14.23 0.05
C ASP A 86 -10.05 -12.84 0.21
N TRP A 87 -10.77 -11.76 -0.13
CA TRP A 87 -10.29 -10.38 -0.11
C TRP A 87 -10.42 -9.76 1.28
N THR A 88 -9.83 -10.47 2.24
CA THR A 88 -9.64 -10.05 3.62
C THR A 88 -8.26 -10.49 4.05
N LEU A 89 -7.43 -9.55 4.52
CA LEU A 89 -6.15 -9.85 5.14
C LEU A 89 -6.38 -10.36 6.57
N THR A 90 -5.65 -11.40 6.96
CA THR A 90 -5.64 -11.84 8.37
C THR A 90 -4.99 -10.80 9.29
N ASP A 91 -5.32 -10.88 10.59
CA ASP A 91 -4.71 -10.12 11.68
C ASP A 91 -3.17 -10.08 11.59
N ALA A 92 -2.57 -11.26 11.43
CA ALA A 92 -1.12 -11.42 11.35
C ALA A 92 -0.52 -10.76 10.10
N CYS A 93 -1.20 -10.84 8.95
CA CYS A 93 -0.72 -10.20 7.73
C CYS A 93 -0.89 -8.68 7.78
N PHE A 94 -2.07 -8.19 8.16
CA PHE A 94 -2.31 -6.76 8.22
C PHE A 94 -1.46 -6.07 9.29
N GLY A 95 -1.19 -6.72 10.43
CA GLY A 95 -0.24 -6.20 11.41
C GLY A 95 1.18 -6.00 10.84
N LYS A 96 1.65 -6.88 9.95
CA LYS A 96 2.93 -6.71 9.24
C LYS A 96 2.88 -5.56 8.24
N VAL A 97 1.74 -5.39 7.54
CA VAL A 97 1.53 -4.25 6.64
C VAL A 97 1.55 -2.95 7.44
N GLN A 98 0.78 -2.84 8.53
CA GLN A 98 0.79 -1.66 9.40
C GLN A 98 2.19 -1.38 9.99
N GLY A 99 2.91 -2.42 10.40
CA GLY A 99 4.29 -2.29 10.86
C GLY A 99 5.22 -1.73 9.77
N TRP A 100 5.11 -2.23 8.54
CA TRP A 100 5.85 -1.68 7.40
C TRP A 100 5.47 -0.23 7.09
N LEU A 101 4.17 0.09 7.07
CA LEU A 101 3.66 1.44 6.82
C LEU A 101 4.12 2.44 7.90
N LYS A 102 4.18 2.03 9.17
CA LYS A 102 4.69 2.86 10.28
C LYS A 102 6.21 3.05 10.21
N ASN A 103 6.95 2.03 9.81
CA ASN A 103 8.43 2.05 9.76
C ASN A 103 9.00 2.70 8.49
N LEU A 104 8.15 3.06 7.54
CA LEU A 104 8.59 3.62 6.26
C LEU A 104 9.09 5.06 6.33
N ASP A 105 9.13 5.66 7.53
CA ASP A 105 9.62 7.03 7.77
C ASP A 105 9.21 7.96 6.61
N LEU A 106 7.90 8.01 6.34
CA LEU A 106 7.32 8.97 5.39
C LEU A 106 7.41 10.42 5.94
N MET A 107 8.21 10.61 7.00
CA MET A 107 8.75 11.89 7.44
C MET A 107 9.93 12.25 6.53
N PRO A 108 9.97 13.48 5.99
CA PRO A 108 11.02 13.91 5.09
C PRO A 108 12.39 13.82 5.78
N GLU A 109 13.41 13.52 4.98
CA GLU A 109 14.85 13.64 5.27
C GLU A 109 15.14 14.25 6.65
N LYS A 110 15.29 13.40 7.67
CA LYS A 110 16.10 13.81 8.81
C LYS A 110 17.53 13.85 8.30
N GLU A 111 17.96 15.07 8.00
CA GLU A 111 19.33 15.51 7.81
C GLU A 111 20.33 14.52 8.42
N LEU A 112 21.03 13.80 7.56
CA LEU A 112 22.40 13.38 7.85
C LEU A 112 23.30 14.57 7.51
N ASP A 113 23.08 15.69 8.19
CA ASP A 113 24.06 16.74 8.27
C ASP A 113 25.07 16.36 9.35
N HIS A 114 26.29 16.24 8.85
CA HIS A 114 27.54 16.17 9.58
C HIS A 114 27.54 16.98 10.89
N VAL A 115 27.64 16.28 12.02
CA VAL A 115 28.58 16.60 13.13
C VAL A 115 29.08 15.30 13.74
#